data_AF-A0A7J3VRQ1-F1
#
_entry.id   AF-A0A7J3VRQ1-F1
#
_cell.length_a   1.000
_cell.length_b   1.000
_cell.length_c   1.000
_cell.angle_alpha   90.00
_cell.angle_beta   90.00
_cell.angle_gamma   90.00
#
_symmetry.space_group_name_H-M   'P 1'
#
loop_
_entity.id
_entity.type
_entity.pdbx_description
1 polymer ?
#
loop_
_entity_poly.entity_id
_entity_poly.type
_entity_poly.pdbx_seq_one_letter_code
_entity_poly.pdbx_strand_id
1 'polypeptide(L)'
;FSKWGGTGVQQLVNKAYLEKLGYIPVYPVENPHSLTDHDGNVLPDVYLMPSGSTPRDLAYRIHSELGEGYLYAVDALTGLRLADDNPLKPDQIVSIVSARKRG
;
A
#
# COMPACT_ATOMS: atom_id res chain seq x y z
N PHE A 1 1.55 -6.65 34.24
CA PHE A 1 1.77 -6.61 32.78
C PHE A 1 3.22 -6.85 32.34
N SER A 2 4.24 -6.70 33.21
CA SER A 2 5.67 -6.81 32.83
C SER A 2 6.14 -8.21 32.42
N LYS A 3 5.55 -9.30 32.95
CA LYS A 3 5.97 -10.68 32.63
C LYS A 3 5.75 -11.08 31.16
N TRP A 4 4.73 -10.52 30.51
CA TRP A 4 4.31 -10.89 29.15
C TRP A 4 4.35 -9.72 28.16
N GLY A 5 4.73 -8.52 28.62
CA GLY A 5 4.81 -7.32 27.77
C GLY A 5 3.46 -6.76 27.29
N GLY A 6 2.32 -7.26 27.80
CA GLY A 6 0.98 -6.81 27.40
C GLY A 6 -0.10 -7.86 27.62
N THR A 7 -1.25 -7.71 26.95
CA THR A 7 -2.36 -8.69 26.95
C THR A 7 -2.19 -9.80 25.92
N GLY A 8 -1.28 -9.65 24.96
CA GLY A 8 -1.08 -10.57 23.84
C GLY A 8 -2.06 -10.41 22.68
N VAL A 9 -3.12 -9.60 22.83
CA VAL A 9 -4.15 -9.41 21.79
C VAL A 9 -3.56 -8.81 20.52
N GLN A 10 -2.80 -7.71 20.62
CA GLN A 10 -2.15 -7.10 19.46
C GLN A 10 -1.15 -8.06 18.79
N GLN A 11 -0.41 -8.84 19.58
CA GLN A 11 0.55 -9.82 19.07
C GLN A 11 -0.17 -10.91 18.28
N LEU A 12 -1.31 -11.41 18.76
CA LEU A 12 -2.11 -12.41 18.06
C LEU A 12 -2.66 -11.86 16.74
N VAL A 13 -3.21 -10.65 16.74
CA VAL A 13 -3.76 -10.01 15.53
C VAL A 13 -2.66 -9.81 14.48
N ASN A 14 -1.50 -9.29 14.90
CA ASN A 14 -0.35 -9.10 14.02
C ASN A 14 0.13 -10.43 13.44
N LYS A 15 0.25 -11.48 14.27
CA LYS A 15 0.64 -12.82 13.81
C LYS A 15 -0.36 -13.41 12.83
N ALA A 16 -1.66 -13.22 13.07
CA ALA A 16 -2.69 -13.73 12.18
C ALA A 16 -2.59 -13.08 10.79
N TYR A 17 -2.56 -11.76 10.71
CA TYR A 17 -2.53 -11.06 9.43
C TYR A 17 -1.17 -11.10 8.73
N LEU A 18 -0.09 -10.76 9.44
CA LEU A 18 1.22 -10.55 8.83
C LEU A 18 2.01 -11.84 8.65
N GLU A 19 1.91 -12.80 9.59
CA GLU A 19 2.68 -14.05 9.52
C GLU A 19 1.89 -15.21 8.93
N LYS A 20 0.63 -15.41 9.36
CA LYS A 20 -0.18 -16.57 8.93
C LYS A 20 -0.89 -16.35 7.61
N LEU A 21 -1.54 -15.21 7.45
CA LEU A 21 -2.17 -14.84 6.18
C LEU A 21 -1.17 -14.21 5.20
N GLY A 22 -0.01 -13.76 5.67
CA GLY A 22 1.04 -13.21 4.83
C GLY A 22 0.68 -11.87 4.19
N TYR A 23 -0.12 -11.05 4.85
CA TYR A 23 -0.48 -9.73 4.35
C TYR A 23 0.64 -8.71 4.66
N ILE A 24 0.84 -7.78 3.75
CA ILE A 24 1.84 -6.71 3.84
C ILE A 24 1.12 -5.35 3.84
N PRO A 25 1.55 -4.41 4.70
CA PRO A 25 1.08 -3.03 4.64
C PRO A 25 1.69 -2.31 3.44
N VAL A 26 0.88 -1.56 2.70
CA VAL A 26 1.31 -0.72 1.57
C VAL A 26 0.59 0.62 1.65
N TYR A 27 1.30 1.72 1.41
CA TYR A 27 0.81 3.08 1.58
C TYR A 27 0.63 3.76 0.22
N PRO A 28 -0.60 3.90 -0.29
CA PRO A 28 -0.82 4.63 -1.52
C PRO A 28 -0.80 6.15 -1.27
N VAL A 29 -0.17 6.87 -2.19
CA VAL A 29 -0.15 8.34 -2.20
C VAL A 29 -0.49 8.84 -3.60
N GLU A 30 -1.06 10.04 -3.71
CA GLU A 30 -1.28 10.64 -5.02
C GLU A 30 0.00 11.32 -5.51
N ASN A 31 0.62 12.13 -4.65
CA ASN A 31 1.87 12.83 -4.93
C ASN A 31 3.06 12.12 -4.27
N PRO A 32 3.97 11.50 -5.04
CA PRO A 32 5.14 10.81 -4.50
C PRO A 32 6.21 11.76 -3.92
N HIS A 33 6.20 13.06 -4.26
CA HIS A 33 7.17 14.01 -3.73
C HIS A 33 6.80 14.53 -2.34
N SER A 34 5.51 14.83 -2.13
CA SER A 34 5.00 15.30 -0.84
C SER A 34 4.49 14.17 0.05
N LEU A 35 4.35 12.95 -0.48
CA LEU A 35 3.72 11.80 0.17
C LEU A 35 2.27 12.09 0.57
N THR A 36 1.55 12.88 -0.22
CA THR A 36 0.18 13.32 0.08
C THR A 36 -0.87 12.85 -0.91
N ASP A 37 -2.13 12.93 -0.52
CA ASP A 37 -3.28 12.96 -1.44
C ASP A 37 -3.54 14.38 -2.01
N HIS A 38 -4.62 14.50 -2.79
CA HIS A 38 -5.18 15.77 -3.30
C HIS A 38 -5.48 16.81 -2.22
N ASP A 39 -5.88 16.40 -1.01
CA ASP A 39 -6.20 17.29 0.11
C ASP A 39 -4.95 17.73 0.90
N GLY A 40 -3.79 17.16 0.59
CA GLY A 40 -2.53 17.45 1.28
C GLY A 40 -2.31 16.62 2.54
N ASN A 41 -3.10 15.58 2.77
CA ASN A 41 -2.92 14.66 3.90
C ASN A 41 -1.71 13.76 3.65
N VAL A 42 -0.76 13.72 4.60
CA VAL A 42 0.46 12.90 4.48
C VAL A 42 0.16 11.44 4.83
N LEU A 43 0.52 10.52 3.93
CA LEU A 43 0.27 9.07 4.06
C LEU A 43 -1.16 8.76 4.50
N PRO A 44 -2.16 9.12 3.68
CA PRO A 44 -3.56 9.15 4.09
C PRO A 44 -4.11 7.77 4.49
N ASP A 45 -3.67 6.73 3.76
CA ASP A 45 -4.21 5.38 3.87
C ASP A 45 -3.10 4.33 3.97
N VAL A 46 -3.46 3.18 4.54
CA VAL A 46 -2.66 1.95 4.49
C VAL A 46 -3.56 0.78 4.08
N TYR A 47 -3.10 -0.01 3.12
CA TYR A 47 -3.78 -1.22 2.66
C TYR A 47 -2.98 -2.44 3.09
N LEU A 48 -3.67 -3.40 3.71
CA LEU A 48 -3.14 -4.75 3.89
C LEU A 48 -3.40 -5.53 2.60
N MET A 49 -2.34 -5.85 1.88
CA MET A 49 -2.38 -6.61 0.63
C MET A 49 -1.79 -8.00 0.85
N PRO A 50 -2.32 -9.08 0.22
CA PRO A 50 -1.65 -10.36 0.21
C PRO A 50 -0.21 -10.23 -0.33
N SER A 51 0.76 -10.91 0.29
CA SER A 51 2.12 -10.98 -0.25
C SER A 51 2.10 -11.53 -1.69
N GLY A 52 2.89 -10.92 -2.57
CA GLY A 52 2.86 -11.20 -4.01
C GLY A 52 1.96 -10.27 -4.82
N SER A 53 1.12 -9.45 -4.18
CA SER A 53 0.28 -8.47 -4.89
C SER A 53 1.12 -7.46 -5.66
N THR A 54 0.62 -7.05 -6.82
CA THR A 54 1.27 -6.10 -7.73
C THR A 54 0.77 -4.68 -7.52
N PRO A 55 1.45 -3.66 -8.08
CA PRO A 55 0.93 -2.28 -8.06
C PRO A 55 -0.44 -2.14 -8.74
N ARG A 56 -0.74 -2.97 -9.76
CA ARG A 56 -2.06 -3.00 -10.39
C ARG A 56 -3.14 -3.55 -9.44
N ASP A 57 -2.83 -4.57 -8.66
CA ASP A 57 -3.76 -5.10 -7.65
C ASP A 57 -4.08 -4.04 -6.59
N LEU A 58 -3.07 -3.28 -6.17
CA LEU A 58 -3.26 -2.13 -5.27
C LEU A 58 -4.19 -1.09 -5.90
N ALA A 59 -4.01 -0.79 -7.19
CA ALA A 59 -4.90 0.14 -7.90
C ALA A 59 -6.36 -0.32 -7.86
N TYR A 60 -6.62 -1.60 -8.15
CA TYR A 60 -7.96 -2.19 -8.02
C TYR A 60 -8.48 -2.20 -6.59
N ARG A 61 -7.58 -2.36 -5.59
CA ARG A 61 -7.96 -2.34 -4.18
C ARG A 61 -8.44 -0.96 -3.73
N ILE A 62 -7.82 0.11 -4.25
CA ILE A 62 -8.21 1.50 -3.99
C ILE A 62 -9.55 1.81 -4.68
N HIS A 63 -9.62 1.60 -6.00
CA HIS A 63 -10.86 1.80 -6.76
C HIS A 63 -10.81 1.07 -8.11
N SER A 64 -11.93 0.50 -8.57
CA SER A 64 -11.99 -0.21 -9.85
C SER A 64 -11.58 0.66 -11.04
N GLU A 65 -12.01 1.91 -11.10
CA GLU A 65 -11.64 2.83 -12.18
C GLU A 65 -10.14 3.14 -12.23
N LEU A 66 -9.47 3.12 -11.07
CA LEU A 66 -8.02 3.32 -10.97
C LEU A 66 -7.29 2.08 -11.51
N GLY A 67 -7.78 0.88 -11.18
CA GLY A 67 -7.27 -0.37 -11.72
C GLY A 67 -7.49 -0.54 -13.24
N GLU A 68 -8.67 -0.17 -13.74
CA GLU A 68 -8.99 -0.18 -15.17
C GLU A 68 -8.15 0.83 -15.96
N GLY A 69 -7.95 2.03 -15.40
CA GLY A 69 -7.15 3.09 -16.00
C GLY A 69 -5.65 3.00 -15.71
N TYR A 70 -5.19 1.97 -14.98
CA TYR A 70 -3.80 1.84 -14.53
C TYR A 70 -2.81 1.91 -15.70
N LEU A 71 -1.86 2.84 -15.60
CA LEU A 71 -0.75 2.99 -16.56
C LEU A 71 0.56 2.48 -15.97
N TYR A 72 0.90 2.93 -14.76
CA TYR A 72 2.10 2.52 -14.04
C TYR A 72 2.04 2.95 -12.58
N ALA A 73 3.01 2.48 -11.80
CA ALA A 73 3.22 2.90 -10.43
C ALA A 73 4.62 3.45 -10.22
N VAL A 74 4.78 4.31 -9.21
CA VAL A 74 6.06 4.92 -8.80
C VAL A 74 6.28 4.61 -7.33
N ASP A 75 7.49 4.17 -7.01
CA ASP A 75 7.94 4.08 -5.63
C ASP A 75 8.28 5.49 -5.13
N ALA A 76 7.55 5.98 -4.14
CA ALA A 76 7.66 7.37 -3.69
C ALA A 76 8.99 7.67 -2.99
N LEU A 77 9.68 6.66 -2.44
CA LEU A 77 10.98 6.85 -1.78
C LEU A 77 12.10 7.00 -2.80
N THR A 78 12.08 6.18 -3.85
CA THR A 78 13.13 6.19 -4.88
C THR A 78 12.82 7.13 -6.05
N GLY A 79 11.55 7.50 -6.23
CA GLY A 79 11.06 8.21 -7.41
C GLY A 79 11.10 7.37 -8.70
N LEU A 80 11.41 6.07 -8.60
CA LEU A 80 11.54 5.19 -9.74
C LEU A 80 10.21 4.50 -10.06
N ARG A 81 10.00 4.24 -11.35
CA ARG A 81 8.86 3.45 -11.81
C ARG A 81 8.99 2.01 -11.30
N LEU A 82 7.90 1.49 -10.74
CA LEU A 82 7.78 0.08 -10.39
C LEU A 82 7.43 -0.73 -11.64
N ALA A 83 8.03 -1.92 -11.73
CA ALA A 83 7.63 -2.89 -12.74
C ALA A 83 6.25 -3.46 -12.35
N ASP A 84 5.36 -3.56 -13.34
CA ASP A 84 3.95 -3.90 -13.12
C ASP A 84 3.76 -5.34 -12.60
N ASP A 85 4.72 -6.22 -12.85
CA ASP A 85 4.77 -7.62 -12.44
C ASP A 85 5.57 -7.84 -11.15
N ASN A 86 6.29 -6.83 -10.67
CA ASN A 86 7.11 -6.96 -9.46
C ASN A 86 6.22 -6.85 -8.21
N PRO A 87 6.28 -7.84 -7.29
CA PRO A 87 5.52 -7.79 -6.06
C PRO A 87 5.83 -6.55 -5.21
N LEU A 88 4.78 -6.00 -4.62
CA LEU A 88 4.88 -4.96 -3.60
C LEU A 88 5.62 -5.48 -2.37
N LYS A 89 6.34 -4.58 -1.71
CA LYS A 89 7.09 -4.87 -0.48
C LYS A 89 6.36 -4.33 0.75
N PRO A 90 6.58 -4.93 1.94
CA PRO A 90 6.09 -4.36 3.18
C PRO A 90 6.54 -2.91 3.35
N ASP A 91 5.60 -2.09 3.82
CA ASP A 91 5.75 -0.66 4.08
C ASP A 91 6.11 0.20 2.86
N GLN A 92 5.91 -0.33 1.66
CA GLN A 92 6.20 0.41 0.43
C GLN A 92 5.20 1.54 0.22
N ILE A 93 5.71 2.72 -0.17
CA ILE A 93 4.91 3.89 -0.48
C ILE A 93 4.80 4.01 -2.00
N VAL A 94 3.58 3.95 -2.52
CA VAL A 94 3.33 3.77 -3.95
C VAL A 94 2.39 4.84 -4.47
N SER A 95 2.80 5.54 -5.52
CA SER A 95 1.91 6.40 -6.29
C SER A 95 1.42 5.67 -7.53
N ILE A 96 0.10 5.61 -7.72
CA ILE A 96 -0.53 4.98 -8.87
C ILE A 96 -0.87 6.05 -9.90
N VAL A 97 -0.39 5.86 -11.12
CA VAL A 97 -0.71 6.73 -12.26
C VAL A 97 -1.76 6.05 -13.14
N SER A 98 -2.87 6.72 -13.34
CA SER A 98 -4.01 6.24 -14.15
C SER A 98 -4.40 7.25 -15.22
N ALA A 99 -4.84 6.75 -16.37
CA ALA A 99 -5.40 7.56 -17.45
C ALA A 99 -6.75 8.18 -17.09
N ARG A 100 -7.50 7.54 -16.17
CA ARG A 100 -8.74 8.08 -15.60
C ARG A 100 -8.38 8.75 -14.30
N LYS A 101 -8.15 10.07 -14.35
CA LYS A 101 -7.86 10.87 -13.17
C LYS A 101 -9.11 10.90 -12.28
N ARG A 102 -8.97 10.58 -10.99
CA ARG A 102 -9.99 10.93 -9.98
C ARG A 102 -10.17 12.45 -10.09
N GLY A 103 -11.39 12.87 -10.42
CA GLY A 103 -11.81 14.27 -10.32
C GLY A 103 -11.99 14.66 -8.87
#